data_AF-A0A835UVS0-F1
#
_entry.id   AF-A0A835UVS0-F1
#
_cell.length_a   1.000
_cell.length_b   1.000
_cell.length_c   1.000
_cell.angle_alpha   90.00
_cell.angle_beta   90.00
_cell.angle_gamma   90.00
#
_symmetry.space_group_name_H-M   'P 1'
#
loop_
_entity.id
_entity.type
_entity.pdbx_description
1 polymer ?
#
loop_
_entity_poly.entity_id
_entity_poly.type
_entity_poly.pdbx_seq_one_letter_code
_entity_poly.pdbx_strand_id
1 'polypeptide(L)'
;MCLRACREEVGPDAARKFLGHTQWLVNYWLLQNGFSIGIGDTIADAATMEKINETISKAKNDVKELIKLAQEKQLEAEPGRTMMESFENRVNQVLNKARDDAGSSAQKSLSEKSRGFVENSYLRGLTPQEFFFHAMGGREGLIDTAVKTSETGYIQRRLVKAMEDIMVKYDGTVRNSLGDVIQFLYGEDGMDAVWIETQKLDSLKMKKSEFDKVYRYEIDDDN
;
A
#
# COMPACT_ATOMS: atom_id res chain seq x y z
N MET A 1 -1.66 -12.81 11.11
CA MET A 1 -2.32 -14.14 11.07
C MET A 1 -2.44 -14.72 12.47
N CYS A 2 -1.33 -14.90 13.21
CA CYS A 2 -1.37 -15.57 14.53
C CYS A 2 -2.24 -14.89 15.59
N LEU A 3 -2.27 -13.54 15.66
CA LEU A 3 -3.10 -12.85 16.67
C LEU A 3 -4.60 -13.03 16.42
N ARG A 4 -5.02 -12.99 15.15
CA ARG A 4 -6.44 -13.16 14.76
C ARG A 4 -6.92 -14.57 15.09
N ALA A 5 -6.16 -15.59 14.66
CA ALA A 5 -6.43 -16.98 14.99
C ALA A 5 -6.50 -17.21 16.51
N CYS A 6 -5.55 -16.65 17.28
CA CYS A 6 -5.57 -16.74 18.74
C CYS A 6 -6.82 -16.10 19.36
N ARG A 7 -7.28 -14.96 18.84
CA ARG A 7 -8.51 -14.29 19.30
C ARG A 7 -9.76 -15.12 19.01
N GLU A 8 -9.83 -15.73 17.83
CA GLU A 8 -11.02 -16.47 17.38
C GLU A 8 -11.10 -17.87 17.98
N GLU A 9 -9.99 -18.60 18.05
CA GLU A 9 -9.95 -19.97 18.56
C GLU A 9 -9.92 -20.05 20.10
N VAL A 10 -9.22 -19.12 20.76
CA VAL A 10 -8.93 -19.20 22.21
C VAL A 10 -9.56 -18.03 22.99
N GLY A 11 -9.94 -16.96 22.31
CA GLY A 11 -10.61 -15.81 22.89
C GLY A 11 -9.71 -14.59 23.14
N PRO A 12 -10.32 -13.46 23.53
CA PRO A 12 -9.64 -12.17 23.63
C PRO A 12 -8.61 -12.11 24.76
N ASP A 13 -8.87 -12.78 25.88
CA ASP A 13 -7.94 -12.81 27.02
C ASP A 13 -6.64 -13.54 26.71
N ALA A 14 -6.72 -14.63 25.94
CA ALA A 14 -5.57 -15.35 25.47
C ALA A 14 -4.75 -14.50 24.49
N ALA A 15 -5.41 -13.82 23.54
CA ALA A 15 -4.75 -12.91 22.61
C ALA A 15 -4.03 -11.74 23.32
N ARG A 16 -4.63 -11.18 24.39
CA ARG A 16 -4.00 -10.15 25.23
C ARG A 16 -2.73 -10.67 25.90
N LYS A 17 -2.79 -11.87 26.51
CA LYS A 17 -1.63 -12.51 27.14
C LYS A 17 -0.53 -12.81 26.12
N PHE A 18 -0.92 -13.29 24.93
CA PHE A 18 -0.01 -13.58 23.83
C PHE A 18 0.79 -12.34 23.40
N LEU A 19 0.12 -11.19 23.23
CA LEU A 19 0.79 -9.92 22.92
C LEU A 19 1.78 -9.53 24.03
N GLY A 20 1.34 -9.58 25.28
CA GLY A 20 2.19 -9.22 26.43
C GLY A 20 3.43 -10.12 26.55
N HIS A 21 3.27 -11.43 26.42
CA HIS A 21 4.39 -12.38 26.48
C HIS A 21 5.35 -12.22 25.30
N THR A 22 4.82 -12.01 24.09
CA THR A 22 5.64 -11.78 22.90
C THR A 22 6.45 -10.50 23.05
N GLN A 23 5.82 -9.40 23.48
CA GLN A 23 6.51 -8.13 23.76
C GLN A 23 7.59 -8.30 24.82
N TRP A 24 7.30 -8.99 25.93
CA TRP A 24 8.29 -9.21 26.99
C TRP A 24 9.50 -10.00 26.47
N LEU A 25 9.26 -11.10 25.75
CA LEU A 25 10.31 -11.94 25.19
C LEU A 25 11.17 -11.17 24.17
N VAL A 26 10.52 -10.49 23.23
CA VAL A 26 11.21 -9.73 22.17
C VAL A 26 11.97 -8.56 22.78
N ASN A 27 11.40 -7.81 23.72
CA ASN A 27 12.08 -6.70 24.37
C ASN A 27 13.27 -7.17 25.21
N TYR A 28 13.13 -8.30 25.91
CA TYR A 28 14.24 -8.90 26.66
C TYR A 28 15.36 -9.36 25.73
N TRP A 29 15.01 -10.02 24.63
CA TRP A 29 15.99 -10.41 23.61
C TRP A 29 16.67 -9.19 22.97
N LEU A 30 15.90 -8.14 22.66
CA LEU A 30 16.40 -6.91 22.06
C LEU A 30 17.34 -6.16 23.01
N LEU A 31 17.09 -6.22 24.32
CA LEU A 31 17.97 -5.64 25.34
C LEU A 31 19.37 -6.29 25.32
N GLN A 32 19.44 -7.61 25.09
CA GLN A 32 20.71 -8.35 25.04
C GLN A 32 21.42 -8.24 23.69
N ASN A 33 20.66 -8.22 22.59
CA ASN A 33 21.24 -8.17 21.24
C ASN A 33 21.60 -6.74 20.82
N GLY A 34 20.83 -5.75 21.28
CA GLY A 34 20.87 -4.38 20.79
C GLY A 34 20.39 -4.28 19.34
N PHE A 35 19.83 -3.13 18.98
CA PHE A 35 19.55 -2.79 17.59
C PHE A 35 19.90 -1.32 17.40
N SER A 36 20.65 -1.02 16.35
CA SER A 36 21.09 0.33 16.03
C SER A 36 20.99 0.55 14.53
N ILE A 37 20.77 1.80 14.15
CA ILE A 37 20.86 2.28 12.78
C ILE A 37 21.81 3.46 12.77
N GLY A 38 22.79 3.41 11.88
CA GLY A 38 23.83 4.41 11.73
C GLY A 38 23.88 4.97 10.31
N ILE A 39 24.72 5.98 10.12
CA ILE A 39 24.98 6.54 8.79
C ILE A 39 25.54 5.49 7.82
N GLY A 40 26.29 4.50 8.33
CA GLY A 40 26.84 3.39 7.55
C GLY A 40 25.77 2.52 6.89
N ASP A 41 24.57 2.42 7.47
CA ASP A 41 23.44 1.68 6.90
C ASP A 41 22.83 2.35 5.67
N THR A 42 23.23 3.59 5.39
CA THR A 42 22.79 4.39 4.23
C THR A 42 23.83 4.42 3.10
N ILE A 43 25.03 3.89 3.34
CA ILE A 43 26.12 3.89 2.38
C ILE A 43 26.02 2.63 1.51
N ALA A 44 25.68 2.81 0.24
CA ALA A 44 25.74 1.74 -0.75
C ALA A 44 27.18 1.45 -1.17
N ASP A 45 27.44 0.23 -1.63
CA ASP A 45 28.73 -0.17 -2.20
C ASP A 45 29.07 0.62 -3.47
N ALA A 46 30.37 0.75 -3.76
CA ALA A 46 30.85 1.55 -4.88
C ALA A 46 30.33 1.05 -6.23
N ALA A 47 30.22 -0.27 -6.42
CA ALA A 47 29.73 -0.87 -7.66
C ALA A 47 28.23 -0.55 -7.88
N THR A 48 27.42 -0.57 -6.83
CA THR A 48 26.02 -0.16 -6.92
C THR A 48 25.86 1.32 -7.20
N MET A 49 26.70 2.17 -6.57
CA MET A 49 26.67 3.61 -6.85
C MET A 49 27.06 3.94 -8.30
N GLU A 50 28.00 3.18 -8.88
CA GLU A 50 28.33 3.27 -10.30
C GLU A 50 27.12 2.92 -11.18
N LYS A 51 26.47 1.78 -10.91
CA LYS A 51 25.26 1.34 -11.62
C LYS A 51 24.10 2.36 -11.51
N ILE A 52 23.93 2.99 -10.34
CA ILE A 52 22.93 4.04 -10.14
C ILE A 52 23.28 5.27 -11.01
N ASN A 53 24.54 5.71 -11.01
CA ASN A 53 24.98 6.84 -11.83
C ASN A 53 24.81 6.54 -13.33
N GLU A 54 25.07 5.31 -13.77
CA GLU A 54 24.84 4.87 -15.16
C GLU A 54 23.34 4.95 -15.52
N THR A 55 22.47 4.44 -14.64
CA THR A 55 21.02 4.46 -14.84
C THR A 55 20.48 5.89 -14.94
N ILE A 56 20.94 6.79 -14.07
CA ILE A 56 20.60 8.22 -14.09
C ILE A 56 21.12 8.88 -15.37
N SER A 57 22.36 8.58 -15.77
CA SER A 57 22.96 9.14 -16.98
C SER A 57 22.21 8.72 -18.23
N LYS A 58 21.78 7.45 -18.29
CA LYS A 58 20.93 6.93 -19.37
C LYS A 58 19.59 7.67 -19.44
N ALA A 59 18.89 7.80 -18.31
CA ALA A 59 17.62 8.52 -18.26
C ALA A 59 17.75 10.00 -18.68
N LYS A 60 18.85 10.67 -18.27
CA LYS A 60 19.14 12.05 -18.72
C LYS A 60 19.35 12.14 -20.23
N ASN A 61 19.94 11.13 -20.86
CA ASN A 61 20.08 11.09 -22.32
C ASN A 61 18.74 10.84 -23.00
N ASP A 62 17.94 9.89 -22.50
CA ASP A 62 16.60 9.60 -23.02
C ASP A 62 15.70 10.86 -22.98
N VAL A 63 15.73 11.63 -21.88
CA VAL A 63 14.99 12.90 -21.78
C VAL A 63 15.51 13.96 -22.76
N LYS A 64 16.82 14.05 -22.97
CA LYS A 64 17.40 14.97 -23.99
C LYS A 64 16.94 14.60 -25.40
N GLU A 65 16.84 13.31 -25.73
CA GLU A 65 16.30 12.85 -27.00
C GLU A 65 14.82 13.21 -27.15
N LEU A 66 14.01 13.01 -26.11
CA LEU A 66 12.61 13.44 -26.11
C LEU A 66 12.45 14.95 -26.30
N ILE A 67 13.32 15.77 -25.69
CA ILE A 67 13.32 17.23 -25.89
C ILE A 67 13.61 17.59 -27.35
N LYS A 68 14.58 16.92 -27.99
CA LYS A 68 14.89 17.14 -29.41
C LYS A 68 13.71 16.77 -30.31
N LEU A 69 13.11 15.59 -30.10
CA LEU A 69 11.93 15.14 -30.84
C LEU A 69 10.74 16.10 -30.68
N ALA A 70 10.56 16.66 -29.49
CA ALA A 70 9.54 17.67 -29.22
C ALA A 70 9.83 19.00 -29.95
N GLN A 71 11.08 19.47 -29.97
CA GLN A 71 11.49 20.68 -30.69
C GLN A 71 11.35 20.53 -32.21
N GLU A 72 11.66 19.34 -32.74
CA GLU A 72 11.50 18.99 -34.15
C GLU A 72 10.04 18.70 -34.55
N LYS A 73 9.09 18.80 -33.60
CA LYS A 73 7.65 18.52 -33.77
C LYS A 73 7.35 17.10 -34.28
N GLN A 74 8.24 16.14 -34.01
CA GLN A 74 8.07 14.74 -34.40
C GLN A 74 7.37 13.90 -33.31
N LEU A 75 7.02 14.51 -32.17
CA LEU A 75 6.34 13.82 -31.09
C LEU A 75 4.84 13.65 -31.42
N GLU A 76 4.33 12.42 -31.43
CA GLU A 76 2.88 12.19 -31.57
C GLU A 76 2.17 12.33 -30.22
N ALA A 77 1.04 13.04 -30.19
CA ALA A 77 0.19 13.18 -29.02
C ALA A 77 -0.49 11.85 -28.66
N GLU A 78 -0.63 11.60 -27.35
CA GLU A 78 -1.44 10.50 -26.86
C GLU A 78 -2.94 10.82 -27.02
N PRO A 79 -3.81 9.82 -27.25
CA PRO A 79 -5.24 10.07 -27.43
C PRO A 79 -5.86 10.81 -26.24
N GLY A 80 -6.52 11.93 -26.50
CA GLY A 80 -7.21 12.73 -25.48
C GLY A 80 -6.30 13.64 -24.65
N ARG A 81 -5.04 13.84 -25.05
CA ARG A 81 -4.10 14.75 -24.38
C ARG A 81 -3.54 15.79 -25.33
N THR A 82 -3.16 16.94 -24.81
CA THR A 82 -2.41 17.92 -25.58
C THR A 82 -0.99 17.41 -25.85
N MET A 83 -0.33 17.98 -26.87
CA MET A 83 1.06 17.67 -27.20
C MET A 83 2.01 17.90 -26.01
N MET A 84 1.77 18.96 -25.22
CA MET A 84 2.59 19.30 -24.05
C MET A 84 2.34 18.33 -22.89
N GLU A 85 1.08 18.01 -22.58
CA GLU A 85 0.75 17.00 -21.55
C GLU A 85 1.29 15.61 -21.92
N SER A 86 1.25 15.26 -23.22
CA SER A 86 1.83 14.02 -23.72
C SER A 86 3.35 13.97 -23.53
N PHE A 87 4.02 15.10 -23.77
CA PHE A 87 5.46 15.25 -23.50
C PHE A 87 5.78 15.12 -22.02
N GLU A 88 5.09 15.87 -21.16
CA GLU A 88 5.28 15.82 -19.70
C GLU A 88 5.04 14.42 -19.15
N ASN A 89 4.00 13.73 -19.62
CA ASN A 89 3.72 12.35 -19.22
C ASN A 89 4.87 11.41 -19.59
N ARG A 90 5.39 11.48 -20.83
CA ARG A 90 6.51 10.64 -21.27
C ARG A 90 7.79 10.92 -20.48
N VAL A 91 8.09 12.19 -20.22
CA VAL A 91 9.25 12.57 -19.39
C VAL A 91 9.08 12.04 -17.97
N ASN A 92 7.92 12.22 -17.35
CA ASN A 92 7.62 11.70 -16.02
C ASN A 92 7.72 10.17 -15.97
N GLN A 93 7.28 9.46 -17.00
CA GLN A 93 7.38 8.01 -17.08
C GLN A 93 8.85 7.54 -17.10
N VAL A 94 9.70 8.18 -17.91
CA VAL A 94 11.14 7.86 -18.00
C VAL A 94 11.83 8.15 -16.67
N LEU A 95 11.56 9.31 -16.06
CA LEU A 95 12.16 9.70 -14.78
C LEU A 95 11.72 8.80 -13.62
N ASN A 96 10.43 8.44 -13.55
CA ASN A 96 9.91 7.52 -12.53
C ASN A 96 10.51 6.12 -12.69
N LYS A 97 10.62 5.61 -13.92
CA LYS A 97 11.26 4.31 -14.16
C LYS A 97 12.73 4.31 -13.75
N ALA A 98 13.47 5.37 -14.09
CA ALA A 98 14.87 5.50 -13.69
C ALA A 98 15.03 5.55 -12.16
N ARG A 99 14.12 6.25 -11.47
CA ARG A 99 14.06 6.28 -10.01
C ARG A 99 13.80 4.88 -9.43
N ASP A 100 12.83 4.14 -9.95
CA ASP A 100 12.49 2.81 -9.45
C ASP A 100 13.61 1.79 -9.71
N ASP A 101 14.26 1.83 -10.88
CA ASP A 101 15.37 0.94 -11.24
C ASP A 101 16.63 1.22 -10.37
N ALA A 102 16.92 2.49 -10.10
CA ALA A 102 17.97 2.91 -9.17
C ALA A 102 17.64 2.48 -7.74
N GLY A 103 16.40 2.66 -7.30
CA GLY A 103 15.91 2.25 -5.99
C GLY A 103 15.96 0.73 -5.79
N SER A 104 15.54 -0.05 -6.78
CA SER A 104 15.60 -1.51 -6.76
C SER A 104 17.05 -2.01 -6.72
N SER A 105 17.96 -1.38 -7.47
CA SER A 105 19.38 -1.71 -7.43
C SER A 105 20.00 -1.39 -6.07
N ALA A 106 19.69 -0.22 -5.48
CA ALA A 106 20.14 0.12 -4.13
C ALA A 106 19.60 -0.88 -3.08
N GLN A 107 18.31 -1.22 -3.16
CA GLN A 107 17.66 -2.16 -2.24
C GLN A 107 18.22 -3.58 -2.34
N LYS A 108 18.65 -4.02 -3.53
CA LYS A 108 19.27 -5.35 -3.73
C LYS A 108 20.69 -5.41 -3.17
N SER A 109 21.41 -4.30 -3.19
CA SER A 109 22.81 -4.25 -2.78
C SER A 109 23.00 -3.93 -1.30
N LEU A 110 22.00 -3.32 -0.67
CA LEU A 110 21.93 -3.27 0.78
C LEU A 110 21.70 -4.70 1.29
N SER A 111 22.58 -5.19 2.16
CA SER A 111 22.28 -6.38 2.97
C SER A 111 20.94 -6.18 3.68
N GLU A 112 20.23 -7.26 4.08
CA GLU A 112 18.82 -7.34 4.51
C GLU A 112 18.26 -6.26 5.49
N LYS A 113 19.06 -5.30 5.97
CA LYS A 113 18.75 -4.35 7.03
C LYS A 113 18.37 -2.91 6.63
N SER A 114 18.43 -2.47 5.36
CA SER A 114 18.28 -1.03 5.07
C SER A 114 17.52 -0.74 3.77
N ARG A 115 16.43 0.04 3.83
CA ARG A 115 15.61 0.40 2.65
C ARG A 115 15.15 1.85 2.68
N GLY A 116 15.63 2.64 1.73
CA GLY A 116 14.94 3.86 1.29
C GLY A 116 15.90 4.82 0.59
N PHE A 117 15.61 5.22 -0.67
CA PHE A 117 16.35 6.33 -1.27
C PHE A 117 15.72 7.04 -2.52
N VAL A 118 16.13 8.32 -2.77
CA VAL A 118 15.69 9.38 -3.73
C VAL A 118 16.88 10.07 -4.43
N GLU A 119 17.22 9.77 -5.69
CA GLU A 119 18.26 10.38 -6.59
C GLU A 119 19.56 11.00 -6.01
N ASN A 120 19.53 12.12 -5.25
CA ASN A 120 20.66 12.65 -4.47
C ASN A 120 20.50 12.39 -2.96
N SER A 121 21.44 11.65 -2.36
CA SER A 121 21.22 11.15 -1.00
C SER A 121 21.20 12.25 0.01
N TYR A 122 20.30 12.19 1.00
CA TYR A 122 20.40 13.03 2.19
C TYR A 122 21.81 12.90 2.79
N LEU A 123 22.52 11.79 2.53
CA LEU A 123 23.95 11.58 2.79
C LEU A 123 24.88 12.49 1.96
N ARG A 124 24.66 12.63 0.66
CA ARG A 124 25.48 13.48 -0.25
C ARG A 124 25.10 14.96 -0.17
N GLY A 125 23.90 15.26 0.31
CA GLY A 125 23.33 16.60 0.34
C GLY A 125 22.64 16.96 -0.97
N LEU A 126 21.71 17.92 -0.87
CA LEU A 126 21.00 18.49 -2.00
C LEU A 126 21.68 19.79 -2.43
N THR A 127 21.73 20.06 -3.73
CA THR A 127 22.13 21.38 -4.25
C THR A 127 21.11 22.44 -3.85
N PRO A 128 21.46 23.74 -3.81
CA PRO A 128 20.52 24.79 -3.45
C PRO A 128 19.25 24.83 -4.32
N GLN A 129 19.35 24.51 -5.62
CA GLN A 129 18.18 24.42 -6.49
C GLN A 129 17.28 23.23 -6.12
N GLU A 130 17.88 22.04 -5.90
CA GLU A 130 17.12 20.85 -5.50
C GLU A 130 16.47 21.02 -4.13
N PHE A 131 17.16 21.67 -3.18
CA PHE A 131 16.61 21.97 -1.86
C PHE A 131 15.35 22.85 -1.97
N PHE A 132 15.39 23.87 -2.82
CA PHE A 132 14.26 24.77 -3.03
C PHE A 132 13.04 24.04 -3.63
N PHE A 133 13.24 23.22 -4.67
CA PHE A 133 12.16 22.42 -5.25
C PHE A 133 11.63 21.35 -4.30
N HIS A 134 12.51 20.72 -3.52
CA HIS A 134 12.12 19.76 -2.48
C HIS A 134 11.25 20.43 -1.40
N ALA A 135 11.64 21.63 -0.94
CA ALA A 135 10.86 22.40 0.02
C ALA A 135 9.49 22.83 -0.53
N MET A 136 9.41 23.16 -1.83
CA MET A 136 8.14 23.48 -2.48
C MET A 136 7.18 22.28 -2.49
N GLY A 137 7.63 21.09 -2.91
CA GLY A 137 6.81 19.87 -2.88
C GLY A 137 6.45 19.43 -1.46
N GLY A 138 7.39 19.56 -0.51
CA GLY A 138 7.13 19.29 0.90
C GLY A 138 6.07 20.22 1.49
N ARG A 139 6.06 21.51 1.13
CA ARG A 139 5.04 22.46 1.57
C ARG A 139 3.66 22.09 1.05
N GLU A 140 3.54 21.68 -0.22
CA GLU A 140 2.28 21.22 -0.79
C GLU A 140 1.73 20.01 -0.03
N GLY A 141 2.57 19.01 0.28
CA GLY A 141 2.16 17.84 1.07
C GLY A 141 1.71 18.19 2.49
N LEU A 142 2.35 19.17 3.15
CA LEU A 142 1.92 19.66 4.47
C LEU A 142 0.58 20.38 4.40
N ILE A 143 0.36 21.18 3.36
CA ILE A 143 -0.92 21.87 3.14
C ILE A 143 -2.03 20.85 2.88
N ASP A 144 -1.79 19.87 2.00
CA ASP A 144 -2.74 18.80 1.69
C ASP A 144 -3.10 17.98 2.93
N THR A 145 -2.12 17.67 3.78
CA THR A 145 -2.36 16.97 5.05
C THR A 145 -3.30 17.77 5.96
N ALA A 146 -3.08 19.09 6.07
CA ALA A 146 -3.94 19.95 6.87
C ALA A 146 -5.37 20.02 6.31
N VAL A 147 -5.51 20.15 4.98
CA VAL A 147 -6.81 20.19 4.30
C VAL A 147 -7.55 18.85 4.47
N LYS A 148 -6.91 17.72 4.14
CA LYS A 148 -7.49 16.38 4.30
C LYS A 148 -7.89 16.08 5.73
N THR A 149 -7.13 16.53 6.72
CA THR A 149 -7.50 16.35 8.15
C THR A 149 -8.81 17.08 8.45
N SER A 150 -8.97 18.31 7.96
CA SER A 150 -10.20 19.09 8.19
C SER A 150 -11.42 18.49 7.48
N GLU A 151 -11.25 18.05 6.23
CA GLU A 151 -12.33 17.47 5.43
C GLU A 151 -12.74 16.09 5.93
N THR A 152 -11.78 15.20 6.18
CA THR A 152 -12.07 13.83 6.65
C THR A 152 -12.76 13.84 8.01
N GLY A 153 -12.35 14.72 8.94
CA GLY A 153 -13.02 14.88 10.23
C GLY A 153 -14.45 15.41 10.10
N TYR A 154 -14.69 16.36 9.19
CA TYR A 154 -16.03 16.87 8.93
C TYR A 154 -16.94 15.81 8.30
N ILE A 155 -16.44 15.08 7.30
CA ILE A 155 -17.16 13.97 6.66
C ILE A 155 -17.50 12.90 7.70
N GLN A 156 -16.53 12.50 8.53
CA GLN A 156 -16.77 11.53 9.60
C GLN A 156 -17.86 12.01 10.56
N ARG A 157 -17.83 13.26 11.03
CA ARG A 157 -18.89 13.80 11.90
C ARG A 157 -20.25 13.79 11.22
N ARG A 158 -20.33 14.16 9.94
CA ARG A 158 -21.59 14.13 9.17
C ARG A 158 -22.15 12.72 9.05
N LEU A 159 -21.29 11.74 8.76
CA LEU A 159 -21.69 10.33 8.68
C LEU A 159 -22.18 9.81 10.04
N VAL A 160 -21.47 10.12 11.13
CA VAL A 160 -21.91 9.75 12.48
C VAL A 160 -23.27 10.37 12.79
N LYS A 161 -23.46 11.67 12.51
CA LYS A 161 -24.73 12.35 12.77
C LYS A 161 -25.90 11.87 11.91
N ALA A 162 -25.63 11.37 10.71
CA ALA A 162 -26.66 10.80 9.85
C ALA A 162 -27.06 9.36 10.25
N MET A 163 -26.21 8.65 11.00
CA MET A 163 -26.40 7.23 11.30
C MET A 163 -26.47 6.91 12.80
N GLU A 164 -26.39 7.91 13.69
CA GLU A 164 -26.35 7.70 15.15
C GLU A 164 -27.64 7.12 15.72
N ASP A 165 -28.75 7.20 14.99
CA ASP A 165 -30.06 6.73 15.42
C ASP A 165 -30.42 5.33 14.87
N ILE A 166 -29.56 4.77 14.02
CA ILE A 166 -29.75 3.48 13.40
C ILE A 166 -29.32 2.36 14.36
N MET A 167 -30.21 1.41 14.64
CA MET A 167 -29.88 0.25 15.48
C MET A 167 -30.61 -1.04 15.05
N VAL A 168 -29.98 -2.18 15.35
CA VAL A 168 -30.59 -3.51 15.21
C VAL A 168 -31.60 -3.71 16.34
N LYS A 169 -32.84 -4.09 16.00
CA LYS A 169 -33.90 -4.43 16.96
C LYS A 169 -33.92 -5.95 17.23
N TYR A 170 -34.61 -6.37 18.27
CA TYR A 170 -34.70 -7.79 18.67
C TYR A 170 -35.31 -8.73 17.62
N ASP A 171 -36.00 -8.18 16.62
CA ASP A 171 -36.54 -8.92 15.48
C ASP A 171 -35.53 -9.12 14.33
N GLY A 172 -34.28 -8.66 14.50
CA GLY A 172 -33.21 -8.73 13.49
C GLY A 172 -33.26 -7.61 12.44
N THR A 173 -34.29 -6.74 12.47
CA THR A 173 -34.41 -5.61 11.55
C THR A 173 -33.56 -4.42 12.00
N VAL A 174 -33.06 -3.65 11.05
CA VAL A 174 -32.34 -2.40 11.29
C VAL A 174 -33.30 -1.24 11.13
N ARG A 175 -33.50 -0.45 12.19
CA ARG A 175 -34.47 0.65 12.21
C ARG A 175 -33.86 1.95 12.70
N ASN A 176 -34.42 3.06 12.23
CA ASN A 176 -34.10 4.40 12.73
C ASN A 176 -34.82 4.69 14.07
N SER A 177 -34.66 5.91 14.59
CA SER A 177 -35.34 6.37 15.81
C SER A 177 -36.87 6.48 15.69
N LEU A 178 -37.39 6.72 14.49
CA LEU A 178 -38.83 6.85 14.20
C LEU A 178 -39.54 5.50 14.04
N GLY A 179 -38.78 4.41 13.93
CA GLY A 179 -39.30 3.06 13.72
C GLY A 179 -39.40 2.63 12.25
N ASP A 180 -38.92 3.46 11.32
CA ASP A 180 -38.82 3.11 9.90
C ASP A 180 -37.76 2.03 9.71
N VAL A 181 -38.07 1.04 8.88
CA VAL A 181 -37.18 -0.08 8.57
C VAL A 181 -36.22 0.32 7.45
N ILE A 182 -34.92 0.26 7.72
CA ILE A 182 -33.84 0.52 6.75
C ILE A 182 -33.40 -0.79 6.09
N GLN A 183 -33.17 -1.84 6.89
CA GLN A 183 -32.85 -3.18 6.40
C GLN A 183 -33.71 -4.21 7.13
N PHE A 184 -34.21 -5.21 6.39
CA PHE A 184 -34.96 -6.33 6.98
C PHE A 184 -34.05 -7.27 7.79
N LEU A 185 -32.79 -7.39 7.40
CA LEU A 185 -31.78 -8.16 8.09
C LEU A 185 -30.47 -7.37 8.08
N TYR A 186 -29.81 -7.25 9.23
CA TYR A 186 -28.53 -6.54 9.36
C TYR A 186 -27.50 -7.09 8.36
N GLY A 187 -26.92 -6.23 7.52
CA GLY A 187 -25.89 -6.65 6.56
C GLY A 187 -26.37 -7.61 5.47
N GLU A 188 -27.69 -7.77 5.29
CA GLU A 188 -28.33 -8.74 4.38
C GLU A 188 -28.07 -10.22 4.72
N ASP A 189 -27.22 -10.52 5.70
CA ASP A 189 -26.85 -11.87 6.15
C ASP A 189 -27.11 -12.12 7.65
N GLY A 190 -27.34 -11.06 8.42
CA GLY A 190 -27.57 -11.11 9.87
C GLY A 190 -26.30 -11.37 10.67
N MET A 191 -25.12 -11.30 10.06
CA MET A 191 -23.85 -11.63 10.69
C MET A 191 -23.14 -10.39 11.22
N ASP A 192 -22.53 -10.49 12.39
CA ASP A 192 -21.63 -9.46 12.89
C ASP A 192 -20.29 -9.52 12.13
N ALA A 193 -19.89 -8.39 11.54
CA ALA A 193 -18.67 -8.23 10.76
C ALA A 193 -17.40 -8.64 11.51
N VAL A 194 -17.41 -8.63 12.85
CA VAL A 194 -16.27 -9.06 13.69
C VAL A 194 -15.95 -10.56 13.53
N TRP A 195 -16.93 -11.37 13.11
CA TRP A 195 -16.78 -12.82 12.95
C TRP A 195 -16.64 -13.26 11.48
N ILE A 196 -16.62 -12.31 10.54
CA ILE A 196 -16.55 -12.62 9.10
C ILE A 196 -15.10 -12.82 8.67
N GLU A 197 -14.85 -13.92 7.96
CA GLU A 197 -13.56 -14.28 7.41
C GLU A 197 -13.59 -14.35 5.88
N THR A 198 -12.50 -13.92 5.23
CA THR A 198 -12.36 -14.08 3.79
C THR A 198 -12.09 -15.55 3.47
N GLN A 199 -13.12 -16.25 3.03
CA GLN A 199 -13.03 -17.63 2.57
C GLN A 199 -12.96 -17.69 1.05
N LYS A 200 -12.17 -18.64 0.52
CA LYS A 200 -12.11 -18.91 -0.91
C LYS A 200 -13.13 -19.99 -1.25
N LEU A 201 -13.97 -19.73 -2.25
CA LEU A 201 -14.87 -20.72 -2.82
C LEU A 201 -14.17 -21.37 -4.01
N ASP A 202 -13.47 -22.48 -3.74
CA ASP A 202 -12.65 -23.17 -4.73
C ASP A 202 -13.49 -23.69 -5.91
N SER A 203 -14.73 -24.11 -5.64
CA SER A 203 -15.68 -24.60 -6.65
C SER A 203 -16.03 -23.57 -7.74
N LEU A 204 -15.97 -22.27 -7.46
CA LEU A 204 -16.39 -21.21 -8.39
C LEU A 204 -15.41 -21.02 -9.56
N LYS A 205 -14.11 -21.27 -9.33
CA LYS A 205 -13.04 -21.06 -10.32
C LYS A 205 -12.54 -22.36 -10.97
N MET A 206 -13.00 -23.51 -10.49
CA MET A 206 -12.61 -24.81 -11.02
C MET A 206 -13.17 -25.04 -12.43
N LYS A 207 -12.40 -25.74 -13.27
CA LYS A 207 -12.92 -26.25 -14.54
C LYS A 207 -13.86 -27.42 -14.26
N LYS A 208 -14.89 -27.60 -15.09
CA LYS A 208 -15.87 -28.69 -14.94
C LYS A 208 -15.23 -30.07 -14.76
N SER A 209 -14.19 -30.39 -15.54
CA SER A 209 -13.47 -31.68 -15.45
C SER A 209 -12.73 -31.89 -14.12
N GLU A 210 -12.27 -30.81 -13.50
CA GLU A 210 -11.57 -30.84 -12.22
C GLU A 210 -12.57 -30.90 -11.07
N PHE A 211 -13.66 -30.14 -11.19
CA PHE A 211 -14.79 -30.19 -10.27
C PHE A 211 -15.41 -31.59 -10.19
N ASP A 212 -15.69 -32.21 -11.34
CA ASP A 212 -16.24 -33.57 -11.39
C ASP A 212 -15.27 -34.59 -10.78
N LYS A 213 -13.95 -34.42 -10.91
CA LYS A 213 -12.98 -35.34 -10.26
C LYS A 213 -12.96 -35.22 -8.74
N VAL A 214 -13.13 -34.00 -8.22
CA VAL A 214 -13.00 -33.73 -6.78
C VAL A 214 -14.31 -34.02 -6.03
N TYR A 215 -15.45 -33.75 -6.67
CA TYR A 215 -16.75 -33.76 -6.00
C TYR A 215 -17.74 -34.82 -6.50
N ARG A 216 -17.51 -35.46 -7.66
CA ARG A 216 -18.39 -36.55 -8.12
C ARG A 216 -18.10 -37.81 -7.32
N TYR A 217 -19.11 -38.29 -6.61
CA TYR A 217 -19.07 -39.57 -5.91
C TYR A 217 -20.07 -40.51 -6.58
N GLU A 218 -19.61 -41.66 -7.05
CA GLU A 218 -20.44 -42.71 -7.64
C GLU A 218 -20.58 -43.87 -6.64
N ILE A 219 -21.82 -44.32 -6.42
CA ILE A 219 -22.16 -45.31 -5.39
C ILE A 219 -21.84 -46.76 -5.84
N ASP A 220 -21.73 -46.99 -7.15
CA ASP A 220 -21.53 -48.32 -7.77
C ASP A 220 -20.06 -48.64 -8.09
N ASP A 221 -19.10 -47.81 -7.65
CA ASP A 221 -17.67 -48.04 -7.89
C ASP A 221 -17.12 -48.89 -6.72
N ASP A 222 -16.98 -50.21 -6.93
CA ASP A 222 -16.39 -51.15 -5.97
C ASP A 222 -14.89 -50.81 -5.75
N ASN A 223 -14.60 -50.05 -4.70
CA ASN A 223 -13.26 -49.88 -4.12
C ASN A 223 -13.33 -49.97 -2.58
#